data_AF-A0A962MI46-F1
#
_entry.id   AF-A0A962MI46-F1
#
_cell.length_a   1.000
_cell.length_b   1.000
_cell.length_c   1.000
_cell.angle_alpha   90.00
_cell.angle_beta   90.00
_cell.angle_gamma   90.00
#
_symmetry.space_group_name_H-M   'P 1'
#
loop_
_entity.id
_entity.type
_entity.pdbx_description
1 polymer ?
#
loop_
_entity_poly.entity_id
_entity_poly.type
_entity_poly.pdbx_seq_one_letter_code
_entity_poly.pdbx_strand_id
1 'polypeptide(L)'
;MHTHLAEKVVAFSLNRPKFIVWLLVVTTVLLTALATLPSIWPQQFPVLHGLKIDTDPENMLSDTEPARVFHNQARHEFSLYDIVVVGIVNETHPEGVFNVASLTNIYKLTEFARQLNWENPHTPGQREGVIDVDMIAPST
;
A
#
# COMPACT_ATOMS: atom_id res chain seq x y z
N MET A 1 40.72 -4.23 34.87
CA MET A 1 41.40 -4.40 33.56
C MET A 1 40.48 -4.02 32.38
N HIS A 2 39.68 -2.96 32.50
CA HIS A 2 38.77 -2.50 31.42
C HIS A 2 38.99 -1.03 31.00
N THR A 3 39.66 -0.22 31.83
CA THR A 3 39.87 1.22 31.58
C THR A 3 40.94 1.51 30.52
N HIS A 4 42.01 0.70 30.46
CA HIS A 4 43.12 0.93 29.53
C HIS A 4 42.78 0.77 28.04
N LEU A 5 41.76 -0.02 27.69
CA LEU A 5 41.33 -0.14 26.30
C LEU A 5 40.57 1.11 25.85
N ALA A 6 39.63 1.58 26.68
CA ALA A 6 38.89 2.81 26.40
C ALA A 6 39.82 4.03 26.29
N GLU A 7 40.78 4.17 27.21
CA GLU A 7 41.80 5.24 27.17
C GLU A 7 42.63 5.20 25.88
N LYS A 8 43.06 4.02 25.44
CA LYS A 8 43.82 3.85 24.19
C LYS A 8 42.99 4.17 22.95
N VAL A 9 41.72 3.78 22.94
CA VAL A 9 40.80 4.10 21.83
C VAL A 9 40.54 5.60 21.75
N VAL A 10 40.26 6.25 22.89
CA VAL A 10 40.07 7.71 22.96
C VAL A 10 41.32 8.46 22.52
N ALA A 11 42.49 8.07 23.05
CA ALA A 11 43.76 8.70 22.66
C ALA A 11 44.06 8.53 21.16
N PHE A 12 43.75 7.36 20.59
CA PHE A 12 43.88 7.11 19.15
C PHE A 12 42.94 8.00 18.33
N SER A 13 41.67 8.10 18.74
CA SER A 13 40.67 8.95 18.08
C SER A 13 41.06 10.43 18.10
N LEU A 14 41.66 10.91 19.19
CA LEU A 14 42.14 12.29 19.34
C LEU A 14 43.42 12.56 18.52
N ASN A 15 44.32 11.58 18.42
CA ASN A 15 45.58 11.74 17.68
C ASN A 15 45.42 11.69 16.15
N ARG A 16 44.34 11.08 15.64
CA ARG A 16 44.08 10.89 14.20
C ARG A 16 42.65 11.31 13.80
N PRO A 17 42.24 12.57 14.06
CA PRO A 17 40.84 12.97 13.92
C PRO A 17 40.32 12.89 12.48
N LYS A 18 41.15 13.26 11.49
CA LYS A 18 40.79 13.17 10.07
C LYS A 18 40.45 11.74 9.63
N PHE A 19 41.18 10.75 10.15
CA PHE A 19 40.95 9.34 9.84
C PHE A 19 39.61 8.87 10.42
N ILE A 20 39.30 9.21 11.67
CA ILE A 20 38.03 8.86 12.30
C ILE A 20 36.84 9.50 11.59
N VAL A 21 36.95 10.77 11.23
CA VAL A 21 35.91 11.46 10.46
C VAL A 21 35.71 10.79 9.10
N TRP A 22 36.79 10.45 8.41
CA TRP A 22 36.70 9.77 7.12
C TRP A 22 36.08 8.38 7.24
N LEU A 23 36.46 7.62 8.27
CA LEU A 23 35.87 6.32 8.58
C LEU A 23 34.36 6.45 8.87
N LEU A 24 33.94 7.44 9.65
CA LEU A 24 32.53 7.71 9.93
C LEU A 24 31.77 8.06 8.65
N VAL A 25 32.31 8.96 7.84
CA VAL A 25 31.66 9.37 6.58
C VAL A 25 31.52 8.18 5.64
N VAL A 26 32.59 7.40 5.44
CA VAL A 26 32.58 6.25 4.54
C VAL A 26 31.61 5.17 5.03
N THR A 27 31.61 4.86 6.33
CA THR A 27 30.67 3.89 6.89
C THR A 27 29.21 4.38 6.78
N THR A 28 28.96 5.67 7.01
CA THR A 28 27.62 6.26 6.87
C THR A 28 27.13 6.23 5.41
N VAL A 29 28.00 6.60 4.46
CA VAL A 29 27.70 6.55 3.03
C VAL A 29 27.47 5.12 2.58
N LEU A 30 28.29 4.16 3.05
CA LEU A 30 28.14 2.74 2.73
C LEU A 30 26.80 2.19 3.24
N LEU A 31 26.44 2.46 4.49
CA LEU A 31 25.16 2.00 5.06
C LEU A 31 23.97 2.65 4.35
N THR A 32 24.04 3.95 4.06
CA THR A 32 23.00 4.66 3.31
C THR A 32 22.86 4.10 1.90
N ALA A 33 23.96 3.81 1.21
CA ALA A 33 23.94 3.20 -0.11
C ALA A 33 23.32 1.80 -0.06
N LEU A 34 23.72 0.95 0.88
CA LEU A 34 23.13 -0.39 1.03
C LEU A 34 21.63 -0.36 1.32
N ALA A 35 21.14 0.65 2.07
CA ALA A 35 19.72 0.80 2.37
C ALA A 35 18.89 1.36 1.19
N THR A 36 19.48 2.28 0.40
CA THR A 36 18.74 3.03 -0.64
C THR A 36 18.90 2.48 -2.04
N LEU A 37 20.07 1.92 -2.39
CA LEU A 37 20.34 1.37 -3.73
C LEU A 37 19.34 0.30 -4.18
N PRO A 38 18.88 -0.64 -3.32
CA PRO A 38 17.90 -1.64 -3.73
C PRO A 38 16.53 -1.04 -4.06
N SER A 39 16.21 0.11 -3.48
CA SER A 39 14.96 0.84 -3.75
C SER A 39 15.01 1.61 -5.07
N ILE A 40 16.20 2.06 -5.51
CA ILE A 40 16.38 2.80 -6.78
C ILE A 40 16.63 1.84 -7.95
N TRP A 41 17.41 0.77 -7.74
CA TRP A 41 17.76 -0.22 -8.76
C TRP A 41 17.49 -1.66 -8.29
N PRO A 42 16.23 -2.07 -8.15
CA PRO A 42 15.86 -3.38 -7.61
C PRO A 42 16.39 -4.56 -8.43
N GLN A 43 16.51 -4.40 -9.75
CA GLN A 43 16.98 -5.44 -10.67
C GLN A 43 18.48 -5.76 -10.51
N GLN A 44 19.30 -4.81 -10.04
CA GLN A 44 20.76 -4.97 -9.89
C GLN A 44 21.14 -5.50 -8.50
N PHE A 45 20.25 -5.39 -7.52
CA PHE A 45 20.47 -5.85 -6.15
C PHE A 45 19.39 -6.85 -5.70
N PRO A 46 19.19 -7.99 -6.40
CA PRO A 46 18.11 -8.93 -6.09
C PRO A 46 18.24 -9.59 -4.71
N VAL A 47 19.43 -9.56 -4.10
CA VAL A 47 19.71 -10.11 -2.76
C VAL A 47 19.29 -9.14 -1.64
N LEU A 48 19.18 -7.85 -1.94
CA LEU A 48 18.82 -6.83 -0.96
C LEU A 48 17.36 -6.43 -1.15
N HIS A 49 16.60 -6.40 -0.05
CA HIS A 49 15.21 -5.95 -0.11
C HIS A 49 15.14 -4.43 -0.16
N GLY A 50 14.42 -3.91 -1.15
CA GLY A 50 14.04 -2.50 -1.19
C GLY A 50 13.10 -2.13 -0.05
N LEU A 51 12.95 -0.82 0.18
CA LEU A 51 12.02 -0.31 1.17
C LEU A 51 10.58 -0.69 0.77
N LYS A 52 9.90 -1.45 1.63
CA LYS A 52 8.47 -1.74 1.50
C LYS A 52 7.71 -0.81 2.43
N ILE A 53 6.88 0.06 1.85
CA ILE A 53 6.01 0.95 2.61
C ILE A 53 4.62 0.31 2.60
N ASP A 54 4.13 -0.03 3.78
CA ASP A 54 2.76 -0.47 3.98
C ASP A 54 1.95 0.71 4.52
N THR A 55 0.94 1.13 3.76
CA THR A 55 0.04 2.22 4.13
C THR A 55 -1.36 1.72 4.46
N ASP A 56 -1.56 0.41 4.54
CA ASP A 56 -2.82 -0.16 4.97
C ASP A 56 -3.03 0.10 6.47
N PRO A 57 -4.07 0.85 6.87
CA PRO A 57 -4.34 1.09 8.28
C PRO A 57 -4.59 -0.20 9.08
N GLU A 58 -5.06 -1.28 8.47
CA GLU A 58 -5.26 -2.57 9.16
C GLU A 58 -3.93 -3.15 9.64
N ASN A 59 -2.87 -3.02 8.84
CA ASN A 59 -1.53 -3.50 9.17
C ASN A 59 -0.79 -2.61 10.17
N MET A 60 -1.36 -1.46 10.55
CA MET A 60 -0.86 -0.65 11.67
C MET A 60 -1.24 -1.27 13.04
N LEU A 61 -2.19 -2.21 13.06
CA LEU A 61 -2.54 -3.00 14.23
C LEU A 61 -1.70 -4.28 14.28
N SER A 62 -1.41 -4.76 15.49
CA SER A 62 -0.78 -6.05 15.69
C SER A 62 -1.62 -7.17 15.06
N ASP A 63 -0.96 -8.20 14.52
CA ASP A 63 -1.63 -9.37 13.94
C ASP A 63 -2.56 -10.08 14.93
N THR A 64 -2.32 -9.93 16.24
CA THR A 64 -3.13 -10.53 17.31
C THR A 64 -4.19 -9.59 17.89
N GLU A 65 -4.35 -8.39 17.34
CA GLU A 65 -5.36 -7.44 17.82
C GLU A 65 -6.77 -8.00 17.59
N PRO A 66 -7.63 -8.13 18.63
CA PRO A 66 -8.94 -8.75 18.50
C PRO A 66 -9.83 -8.16 17.40
N ALA A 67 -9.76 -6.84 17.17
CA ALA A 67 -10.50 -6.17 16.11
C ALA A 67 -10.09 -6.66 14.72
N ARG A 68 -8.78 -6.84 14.49
CA ARG A 68 -8.23 -7.33 13.21
C ARG A 68 -8.57 -8.80 12.99
N VAL A 69 -8.48 -9.63 14.03
CA VAL A 69 -8.86 -11.05 13.95
C VAL A 69 -10.35 -11.19 13.62
N PHE A 70 -11.22 -10.44 14.31
CA PHE A 70 -12.66 -10.47 14.05
C PHE A 70 -12.98 -9.95 12.65
N HIS A 71 -12.36 -8.85 12.19
CA HIS A 71 -12.54 -8.33 10.85
C HIS A 71 -12.23 -9.38 9.77
N ASN A 72 -11.06 -10.03 9.88
CA ASN A 72 -10.65 -11.08 8.95
C ASN A 72 -11.59 -12.29 8.98
N GLN A 73 -12.03 -12.71 10.17
CA GLN A 73 -12.99 -13.80 10.30
C GLN A 73 -14.34 -13.45 9.68
N ALA A 74 -14.87 -12.23 9.93
CA ALA A 74 -16.13 -11.78 9.37
C ALA A 74 -16.05 -11.65 7.83
N ARG A 75 -14.94 -11.14 7.30
CA ARG A 75 -14.70 -11.05 5.86
C ARG A 75 -14.75 -12.42 5.19
N HIS A 76 -14.12 -13.43 5.82
CA HIS A 76 -14.13 -14.80 5.34
C HIS A 76 -15.51 -15.46 5.46
N GLU A 77 -16.16 -15.36 6.62
CA GLU A 77 -17.44 -16.04 6.89
C GLU A 77 -18.58 -15.50 6.00
N PHE A 78 -18.65 -14.18 5.84
CA PHE A 78 -19.73 -13.53 5.09
C PHE A 78 -19.36 -13.20 3.65
N SER A 79 -18.17 -13.62 3.18
CA SER A 79 -17.66 -13.27 1.85
C SER A 79 -17.79 -11.77 1.55
N LEU A 80 -17.40 -10.92 2.50
CA LEU A 80 -17.56 -9.47 2.35
C LEU A 80 -16.57 -8.93 1.32
N TYR A 81 -17.11 -8.21 0.35
CA TYR A 81 -16.36 -7.50 -0.68
C TYR A 81 -16.36 -6.00 -0.42
N ASP A 82 -15.43 -5.30 -1.06
CA ASP A 82 -15.39 -3.85 -1.00
C ASP A 82 -16.56 -3.28 -1.81
N ILE A 83 -17.30 -2.36 -1.19
CA ILE A 83 -18.52 -1.77 -1.77
C ILE A 83 -18.22 -0.35 -2.24
N VAL A 84 -18.58 -0.04 -3.48
CA VAL A 84 -18.54 1.32 -4.04
C VAL A 84 -19.97 1.84 -4.20
N VAL A 85 -20.27 2.97 -3.54
CA VAL A 85 -21.57 3.63 -3.65
C VAL A 85 -21.44 4.89 -4.49
N VAL A 86 -22.19 4.95 -5.59
CA VAL A 86 -22.19 6.10 -6.50
C VAL A 86 -23.53 6.84 -6.43
N GLY A 87 -23.50 8.07 -5.91
CA GLY A 87 -24.66 8.96 -5.91
C GLY A 87 -24.72 9.79 -7.19
N ILE A 88 -25.90 9.85 -7.81
CA ILE A 88 -26.12 10.59 -9.07
C ILE A 88 -27.16 11.68 -8.83
N VAL A 89 -26.81 12.91 -9.22
CA VAL A 89 -27.67 14.10 -9.08
C VAL A 89 -27.80 14.80 -10.43
N ASN A 90 -28.97 15.38 -10.68
CA ASN A 90 -29.21 16.24 -11.84
C ASN A 90 -29.97 17.49 -11.36
N GLU A 91 -29.25 18.60 -11.19
CA GLU A 91 -29.81 19.85 -10.66
C GLU A 91 -30.42 20.75 -11.75
N THR A 92 -30.20 20.43 -13.03
CA THR A 92 -30.62 21.28 -14.16
C THR A 92 -31.98 20.89 -14.71
N HIS A 93 -32.38 19.62 -14.59
CA HIS A 93 -33.68 19.15 -15.05
C HIS A 93 -34.75 19.29 -13.94
N PRO A 94 -35.96 19.81 -14.22
CA PRO A 94 -37.01 19.98 -13.21
C PRO A 94 -37.39 18.70 -12.44
N GLU A 95 -37.32 17.55 -13.13
CA GLU A 95 -37.60 16.22 -12.55
C GLU A 95 -36.36 15.54 -11.94
N GLY A 96 -35.24 16.28 -11.81
CA GLY A 96 -33.98 15.73 -11.33
C GLY A 96 -33.50 14.57 -12.20
N VAL A 97 -33.13 13.46 -11.57
CA VAL A 97 -32.66 12.24 -12.25
C VAL A 97 -33.80 11.41 -12.86
N PHE A 98 -35.06 11.70 -12.55
CA PHE A 98 -36.22 10.91 -13.01
C PHE A 98 -36.67 11.26 -14.43
N ASN A 99 -35.72 11.56 -15.32
CA ASN A 99 -35.98 11.81 -16.72
C ASN A 99 -35.27 10.77 -17.61
N VAL A 100 -35.80 10.57 -18.82
CA VAL A 100 -35.33 9.53 -19.75
C VAL A 100 -33.83 9.62 -20.01
N ALA A 101 -33.29 10.83 -20.21
CA ALA A 101 -31.88 11.01 -20.51
C ALA A 101 -30.99 10.58 -19.33
N SER A 102 -31.32 11.01 -18.11
CA SER A 102 -30.57 10.63 -16.90
C SER A 102 -30.64 9.12 -16.66
N LEU A 103 -31.83 8.53 -16.65
CA LEU A 103 -32.02 7.10 -16.42
C LEU A 103 -31.30 6.24 -17.46
N THR A 104 -31.29 6.68 -18.72
CA THR A 104 -30.52 6.00 -19.80
C THR A 104 -29.02 6.02 -19.53
N ASN A 105 -28.49 7.13 -19.01
CA ASN A 105 -27.07 7.23 -18.68
C ASN A 105 -26.71 6.39 -17.45
N ILE A 106 -27.58 6.37 -16.43
CA ILE A 106 -27.43 5.51 -15.24
C ILE A 106 -27.37 4.05 -15.69
N TYR A 107 -28.32 3.62 -16.53
CA TYR A 107 -28.33 2.27 -17.08
C TYR A 107 -27.03 1.92 -17.81
N LYS A 108 -26.57 2.81 -18.72
CA LYS A 108 -25.30 2.59 -19.44
C LYS A 108 -24.10 2.49 -18.50
N LEU A 109 -24.07 3.30 -17.44
CA LEU A 109 -23.01 3.26 -16.44
C LEU A 109 -23.03 1.95 -15.67
N THR A 110 -24.21 1.50 -15.23
CA THR A 110 -24.42 0.22 -14.56
C THR A 110 -23.96 -0.95 -15.44
N GLU A 111 -24.37 -0.95 -16.71
CA GLU A 111 -23.98 -1.98 -17.69
C GLU A 111 -22.47 -2.01 -17.95
N PHE A 112 -21.84 -0.84 -18.01
CA PHE A 112 -20.39 -0.73 -18.12
C PHE A 112 -19.69 -1.28 -16.86
N ALA A 113 -20.15 -0.87 -15.67
CA ALA A 113 -19.57 -1.30 -14.40
C ALA A 113 -19.63 -2.82 -14.23
N ARG A 114 -20.74 -3.45 -14.63
CA ARG A 114 -20.92 -4.91 -14.64
C ARG A 114 -19.84 -5.66 -15.43
N GLN A 115 -19.28 -5.04 -16.47
CA GLN A 115 -18.26 -5.64 -17.32
C GLN A 115 -16.83 -5.42 -16.80
N LEU A 116 -16.65 -4.65 -15.73
CA LEU A 116 -15.33 -4.35 -15.19
C LEU A 116 -14.70 -5.61 -14.60
N ASN A 117 -13.60 -6.01 -15.22
CA ASN A 117 -12.70 -7.02 -14.72
C ASN A 117 -11.26 -6.62 -15.06
N TRP A 118 -10.32 -6.92 -14.18
CA TRP A 118 -8.89 -6.65 -14.34
C TRP A 118 -8.08 -7.88 -13.91
N GLU A 119 -6.78 -7.87 -14.18
CA GLU A 119 -5.85 -8.89 -13.68
C GLU A 119 -5.36 -8.47 -12.30
N ASN A 120 -5.36 -9.40 -11.35
CA ASN A 120 -4.90 -9.13 -10.00
C ASN A 120 -3.38 -8.80 -10.03
N PRO A 121 -2.95 -7.60 -9.59
CA PRO A 121 -1.55 -7.19 -9.61
C PRO A 121 -0.61 -8.05 -8.75
N HIS A 122 -1.17 -8.73 -7.75
CA HIS A 122 -0.46 -9.55 -6.78
C HIS A 122 -0.47 -11.05 -7.13
N THR A 123 -1.45 -11.48 -7.94
CA THR A 123 -1.61 -12.90 -8.35
C THR A 123 -1.79 -13.00 -9.87
N PRO A 124 -0.71 -13.17 -10.64
CA PRO A 124 -0.77 -13.31 -12.10
C PRO A 124 -1.69 -14.46 -12.53
N GLY A 125 -2.55 -14.21 -13.50
CA GLY A 125 -3.54 -15.19 -14.00
C GLY A 125 -4.85 -15.28 -13.21
N GLN A 126 -4.99 -14.58 -12.08
CA GLN A 126 -6.27 -14.41 -11.39
C GLN A 126 -6.94 -13.11 -11.86
N ARG A 127 -8.22 -13.19 -12.23
CA ARG A 127 -9.01 -12.00 -12.57
C ARG A 127 -9.91 -11.59 -11.40
N GLU A 128 -9.97 -10.30 -11.14
CA GLU A 128 -10.88 -9.66 -10.20
C GLU A 128 -11.82 -8.74 -10.96
N GLY A 129 -12.98 -8.44 -10.38
CA GLY A 129 -14.00 -7.65 -11.05
C GLY A 129 -15.19 -7.36 -10.16
N VAL A 130 -16.13 -6.61 -10.72
CA VAL A 130 -17.42 -6.34 -10.08
C VAL A 130 -18.21 -7.64 -9.98
N ILE A 131 -18.80 -7.88 -8.81
CA ILE A 131 -19.62 -9.05 -8.54
C ILE A 131 -21.05 -8.70 -8.92
N ASP A 132 -21.47 -9.15 -10.10
CA ASP A 132 -22.76 -8.81 -10.70
C ASP A 132 -23.95 -9.18 -9.80
N VAL A 133 -23.87 -10.32 -9.10
CA VAL A 133 -24.90 -10.79 -8.16
C VAL A 133 -25.14 -9.83 -6.99
N ASP A 134 -24.14 -9.03 -6.63
CA ASP A 134 -24.22 -8.07 -5.51
C ASP A 134 -24.41 -6.62 -6.00
N MET A 135 -24.60 -6.41 -7.31
CA MET A 135 -24.80 -5.08 -7.88
C MET A 135 -26.24 -4.59 -7.64
N ILE A 136 -26.38 -3.44 -6.99
CA ILE A 136 -27.67 -2.78 -6.75
C ILE A 136 -27.74 -1.52 -7.59
N ALA A 137 -28.66 -1.48 -8.56
CA ALA A 137 -28.88 -0.30 -9.41
C ALA A 137 -30.38 -0.09 -9.66
N PRO A 138 -30.83 1.13 -10.03
CA PRO A 138 -32.24 1.37 -10.35
C PRO A 138 -32.79 0.54 -11.53
N SER A 139 -31.91 -0.10 -12.30
CA SER A 139 -32.24 -0.87 -13.49
C SER A 139 -32.19 -2.39 -13.31
N THR A 140 -31.89 -2.89 -12.11
CA THR A 140 -31.97 -4.32 -11.75
C THR A 140 -33.33 -4.63 -11.15
#